data_AF-A0A1B6EEI7-F1
#
_entry.id   AF-A0A1B6EEI7-F1
#
_cell.length_a   1.000
_cell.length_b   1.000
_cell.length_c   1.000
_cell.angle_alpha   90.00
_cell.angle_beta   90.00
_cell.angle_gamma   90.00
#
_symmetry.space_group_name_H-M   'P 1'
#
loop_
_entity.id
_entity.type
_entity.pdbx_description
1 polymer ?
#
loop_
_entity_poly.entity_id
_entity_poly.type
_entity_poly.pdbx_seq_one_letter_code
_entity_poly.pdbx_strand_id
1 'polypeptide(L)'
;PGVYEIPCSCGSVYIGETKRLISTRLGEHIRHTKNEEIEKSAVAEHSTITKHGILFDQTKVLAKIPHYYSRRVRETIEIMKNKNNFNKEDSLRLSKSWNPVISKL
;
A
#
# COMPACT_ATOMS: atom_id res chain seq x y z
N PRO A 1 6.72 -4.92 11.75
CA PRO A 1 6.73 -3.57 11.14
C PRO A 1 7.40 -3.57 9.77
N GLY A 2 6.81 -2.89 8.80
CA GLY A 2 7.37 -2.86 7.45
C GLY A 2 6.46 -2.23 6.42
N VAL A 3 6.94 -2.22 5.18
CA VAL A 3 6.21 -1.80 3.98
C VAL A 3 5.85 -3.05 3.18
N TYR A 4 4.63 -3.08 2.64
CA TYR A 4 4.10 -4.22 1.89
C TYR A 4 3.30 -3.75 0.68
N GLU A 5 3.11 -4.66 -0.27
CA GLU A 5 2.35 -4.50 -1.50
C GLU A 5 1.20 -5.52 -1.53
N ILE A 6 -0.02 -5.08 -1.83
CA ILE A 6 -1.18 -5.93 -2.07
C ILE A 6 -1.62 -5.74 -3.53
N PRO A 7 -1.48 -6.76 -4.40
CA PRO A 7 -1.91 -6.66 -5.77
C PRO A 7 -3.43 -6.84 -5.94
N CYS A 8 -3.96 -6.24 -7.01
CA CYS A 8 -5.33 -6.41 -7.48
C CYS A 8 -5.36 -7.13 -8.82
N SER A 9 -6.44 -7.83 -9.14
CA SER A 9 -6.63 -8.52 -10.43
C SER A 9 -6.58 -7.58 -11.65
N CYS A 10 -6.78 -6.26 -11.46
CA CYS A 10 -6.66 -5.28 -12.54
C CYS A 10 -5.23 -4.81 -12.82
N GLY A 11 -4.23 -5.40 -12.15
CA GLY A 11 -2.81 -5.05 -12.31
C GLY A 11 -2.39 -3.80 -11.52
N SER A 12 -3.31 -3.14 -10.81
CA SER A 12 -2.98 -2.08 -9.87
C SER A 12 -2.57 -2.64 -8.51
N VAL A 13 -1.82 -1.86 -7.73
CA VAL A 13 -1.32 -2.28 -6.41
C VAL A 13 -1.66 -1.28 -5.30
N TYR A 14 -1.81 -1.77 -4.07
CA TYR A 14 -1.81 -0.95 -2.87
C TYR A 14 -0.51 -1.14 -2.10
N ILE A 15 0.11 -0.05 -1.70
CA ILE A 15 1.35 -0.08 -0.92
C ILE A 15 1.07 0.53 0.45
N GLY A 16 1.30 -0.22 1.52
CA GLY A 16 1.03 0.24 2.87
C GLY A 16 2.22 0.06 3.80
N GLU A 17 2.30 0.89 4.83
CA GLU A 17 3.15 0.65 6.00
C GLU A 17 2.36 0.13 7.21
N THR A 18 3.06 -0.56 8.11
CA THR A 18 2.53 -0.80 9.45
C THR A 18 3.62 -0.88 10.52
N LYS A 19 3.33 -0.37 11.72
CA LYS A 19 4.10 -0.64 12.94
C LYS A 19 3.85 -2.06 13.48
N ARG A 20 2.71 -2.68 13.16
CA ARG A 20 2.33 -4.03 13.62
C ARG A 20 3.01 -5.11 12.76
N LEU A 21 2.61 -6.37 12.95
CA LEU A 21 2.87 -7.41 11.97
C LEU A 21 2.06 -7.13 10.70
N ILE A 22 2.66 -7.38 9.54
CA ILE A 22 2.01 -7.19 8.25
C ILE A 22 0.79 -8.11 8.14
N SER A 23 0.86 -9.33 8.67
CA SER A 23 -0.28 -10.26 8.74
C SER A 23 -1.48 -9.69 9.51
N THR A 24 -1.24 -8.97 10.62
CA THR A 24 -2.32 -8.30 11.37
C THR A 24 -2.99 -7.24 10.51
N ARG A 25 -2.19 -6.40 9.83
CA ARG A 25 -2.74 -5.35 8.96
C ARG A 25 -3.46 -5.93 7.74
N LEU A 26 -2.95 -7.01 7.17
CA LEU A 26 -3.59 -7.75 6.09
C LEU A 26 -4.96 -8.29 6.52
N GLY A 27 -5.06 -8.88 7.72
CA GLY A 27 -6.33 -9.33 8.29
C GLY A 27 -7.36 -8.21 8.46
N GLU A 28 -6.92 -7.02 8.87
CA GLU A 28 -7.77 -5.83 8.93
C GLU A 28 -8.30 -5.45 7.54
N HIS A 29 -7.43 -5.41 6.51
CA HIS A 29 -7.86 -5.12 5.13
C HIS A 29 -8.85 -6.18 4.61
N ILE A 30 -8.59 -7.47 4.82
CA ILE A 30 -9.51 -8.55 4.43
C ILE A 30 -10.87 -8.37 5.07
N ARG A 31 -10.91 -8.08 6.38
CA ARG A 31 -12.16 -7.86 7.11
C ARG A 31 -12.91 -6.65 6.56
N HIS A 32 -12.22 -5.52 6.37
CA HIS A 32 -12.85 -4.31 5.85
C HIS A 32 -13.37 -4.51 4.41
N THR A 33 -12.65 -5.24 3.56
CA THR A 33 -13.11 -5.58 2.20
C THR A 33 -14.34 -6.48 2.24
N LYS A 34 -14.35 -7.51 3.10
CA LYS A 34 -15.52 -8.40 3.26
C LYS A 34 -16.76 -7.68 3.77
N ASN A 35 -16.58 -6.70 4.64
CA ASN A 35 -17.66 -5.93 5.24
C ASN A 35 -17.99 -4.64 4.45
N GLU A 36 -17.36 -4.42 3.28
CA GLU A 36 -17.51 -3.22 2.47
C GLU A 36 -17.28 -1.90 3.25
N GLU A 37 -16.37 -1.92 4.24
CA GLU A 37 -16.03 -0.76 5.07
C GLU A 37 -15.04 0.18 4.33
N ILE A 38 -15.51 0.80 3.25
CA ILE A 38 -14.70 1.61 2.32
C ILE A 38 -13.94 2.76 3.00
N GLU A 39 -14.55 3.39 4.01
CA GLU A 39 -13.95 4.49 4.76
C GLU A 39 -12.73 4.06 5.60
N LYS A 40 -12.62 2.76 5.93
CA LYS A 40 -11.55 2.22 6.78
C LYS A 40 -10.36 1.69 5.99
N SER A 41 -10.49 1.55 4.67
CA SER A 41 -9.49 0.84 3.86
C SER A 41 -9.59 1.22 2.39
N ALA A 42 -8.53 1.81 1.84
CA ALA A 42 -8.40 2.04 0.39
C ALA A 42 -8.51 0.73 -0.42
N VAL A 43 -8.10 -0.40 0.17
CA VAL A 43 -8.26 -1.74 -0.43
C VAL A 43 -9.73 -2.17 -0.47
N ALA A 44 -10.51 -1.84 0.56
CA ALA A 44 -11.94 -2.12 0.58
C ALA A 44 -12.66 -1.22 -0.42
N GLU A 45 -12.39 0.08 -0.39
CA GLU A 45 -12.94 1.06 -1.34
C GLU A 45 -12.67 0.66 -2.79
N HIS A 46 -11.41 0.37 -3.14
CA HIS A 46 -11.04 -0.05 -4.49
C HIS A 46 -11.82 -1.30 -4.91
N SER A 47 -11.84 -2.35 -4.09
CA SER A 47 -12.57 -3.58 -4.38
C SER A 47 -14.07 -3.36 -4.52
N THR A 48 -14.69 -2.58 -3.64
CA THR A 48 -16.13 -2.30 -3.64
C THR A 48 -16.57 -1.50 -4.87
N ILE A 49 -15.81 -0.47 -5.26
CA ILE A 49 -16.14 0.41 -6.39
C ILE A 49 -15.88 -0.31 -7.73
N THR A 50 -14.74 -0.97 -7.87
CA THR A 50 -14.33 -1.58 -9.14
C THR A 50 -14.86 -3.00 -9.34
N LYS A 51 -15.34 -3.63 -8.27
CA LYS A 51 -15.71 -5.06 -8.22
C LYS A 51 -14.55 -6.00 -8.58
N HIS A 52 -13.30 -5.53 -8.48
CA HIS A 52 -12.12 -6.34 -8.69
C HIS A 52 -11.77 -7.22 -7.49
N GLY A 53 -11.11 -8.35 -7.78
CA GLY A 53 -10.58 -9.26 -6.77
C GLY A 53 -9.24 -8.78 -6.23
N ILE A 54 -9.14 -8.65 -4.91
CA ILE A 54 -7.88 -8.35 -4.23
C ILE A 54 -7.12 -9.67 -3.99
N LEU A 55 -5.87 -9.71 -4.45
CA LEU A 55 -5.01 -10.90 -4.40
C LEU A 55 -4.20 -10.92 -3.10
N PHE A 56 -4.89 -11.04 -1.97
CA PHE A 56 -4.29 -10.97 -0.63
C PHE A 56 -3.22 -12.04 -0.38
N ASP A 57 -3.36 -13.22 -0.98
CA ASP A 57 -2.40 -14.33 -0.95
C ASP A 57 -1.08 -13.99 -1.67
N GLN A 58 -1.10 -13.05 -2.59
CA GLN A 58 0.06 -12.56 -3.33
C GLN A 58 0.70 -11.32 -2.70
N THR A 59 0.36 -11.00 -1.44
CA THR A 59 0.95 -9.87 -0.71
C THR A 59 2.46 -10.05 -0.57
N LYS A 60 3.22 -9.01 -0.90
CA LYS A 60 4.68 -9.00 -0.79
C LYS A 60 5.15 -8.10 0.33
N VAL A 61 6.17 -8.53 1.07
CA VAL A 61 6.89 -7.68 2.01
C VAL A 61 8.00 -6.95 1.25
N LEU A 62 7.88 -5.63 1.09
CA LEU A 62 8.86 -4.81 0.36
C LEU A 62 10.05 -4.40 1.24
N ALA A 63 9.82 -4.19 2.54
CA ALA A 63 10.89 -3.89 3.50
C ALA A 63 10.44 -4.14 4.95
N LYS A 64 11.35 -4.61 5.80
CA LYS A 64 11.15 -4.70 7.27
C LYS A 64 11.84 -3.52 7.94
N ILE A 65 11.08 -2.52 8.39
CA ILE A 65 11.62 -1.27 8.94
C ILE A 65 10.89 -0.91 10.24
N PRO A 66 11.54 -1.01 11.42
CA PRO A 66 10.90 -0.68 12.70
C PRO A 66 10.71 0.83 12.90
N HIS A 67 11.66 1.63 12.42
CA HIS A 67 11.65 3.08 12.61
C HIS A 67 10.56 3.76 11.77
N TYR A 68 9.76 4.63 12.40
CA TYR A 68 8.58 5.23 11.78
C TYR A 68 8.90 6.08 10.54
N TYR A 69 9.77 7.08 10.68
CA TYR A 69 10.08 8.00 9.58
C TYR A 69 10.71 7.27 8.39
N SER A 70 11.64 6.36 8.65
CA SER A 70 12.30 5.57 7.60
C SER A 70 11.29 4.68 6.85
N ARG A 71 10.31 4.13 7.57
CA ARG A 71 9.25 3.32 6.98
C ARG A 71 8.28 4.15 6.15
N ARG A 72 7.91 5.36 6.61
CA ARG A 72 7.08 6.31 5.84
C ARG A 72 7.76 6.76 4.56
N VAL A 73 9.05 7.11 4.63
CA VAL A 73 9.83 7.46 3.43
C VAL A 73 9.90 6.28 2.46
N ARG A 74 10.14 5.07 2.96
CA ARG A 74 10.16 3.86 2.13
C ARG A 74 8.82 3.59 1.45
N GLU A 75 7.71 3.73 2.17
CA GLU A 75 6.35 3.62 1.63
C GLU A 75 6.12 4.63 0.50
N THR A 76 6.44 5.91 0.72
CA THR A 76 6.31 6.94 -0.32
C THR A 76 7.15 6.61 -1.55
N ILE A 77 8.40 6.19 -1.39
CA ILE A 77 9.26 5.81 -2.53
C ILE A 77 8.60 4.70 -3.34
N GLU A 78 8.06 3.67 -2.68
CA GLU A 78 7.42 2.54 -3.36
C GLU A 78 6.11 2.97 -4.05
N ILE A 79 5.30 3.84 -3.44
CA ILE A 79 4.12 4.43 -4.09
C ILE A 79 4.53 5.21 -5.34
N MET A 80 5.58 6.04 -5.26
CA MET A 80 6.07 6.84 -6.39
C MET A 80 6.63 5.98 -7.53
N LYS A 81 7.24 4.82 -7.23
CA LYS A 81 7.71 3.86 -8.24
C LYS A 81 6.56 3.20 -8.99
N ASN A 82 5.44 2.97 -8.32
CA ASN A 82 4.29 2.25 -8.88
C ASN A 82 3.22 3.23 -9.36
N LYS A 83 3.32 3.70 -10.61
CA LYS A 83 2.34 4.65 -11.19
C LYS A 83 0.90 4.12 -11.24
N ASN A 84 0.73 2.80 -11.29
CA ASN A 84 -0.56 2.13 -11.27
C ASN A 84 -0.92 1.67 -9.84
N ASN A 85 -0.85 2.58 -8.86
CA ASN A 85 -1.30 2.31 -7.51
C ASN A 85 -2.68 2.92 -7.25
N PHE A 86 -3.41 2.36 -6.29
CA PHE A 86 -4.70 2.89 -5.83
C PHE A 86 -4.65 3.41 -4.39
N ASN A 87 -3.48 3.89 -3.95
CA ASN A 87 -3.35 4.58 -2.67
C ASN A 87 -4.14 5.89 -2.68
N LYS A 88 -4.75 6.24 -1.53
CA LYS A 88 -5.27 7.59 -1.32
C LYS A 88 -4.11 8.60 -1.35
N GLU A 89 -4.37 9.81 -1.83
CA GLU A 89 -3.36 10.89 -1.95
C GLU A 89 -2.71 11.34 -0.62
N ASP A 90 -3.13 10.79 0.51
CA ASP A 90 -2.70 11.14 1.88
C ASP A 90 -1.29 10.61 2.25
N SER A 91 -0.49 10.25 1.25
CA SER A 91 0.90 9.85 1.43
C SER A 91 1.81 11.06 1.57
N LEU A 92 2.90 10.91 2.33
CA LEU A 92 3.90 11.95 2.52
C LEU A 92 4.44 12.37 1.15
N ARG A 93 4.23 13.63 0.73
CA ARG A 93 4.73 14.13 -0.56
C ARG A 93 6.22 14.47 -0.46
N LEU A 94 7.07 13.59 -0.98
CA LEU A 94 8.49 13.92 -1.16
C LEU A 94 8.63 15.05 -2.19
N SER A 95 9.62 15.93 -1.98
CA SER A 95 9.94 16.97 -2.96
C SER A 95 10.25 16.37 -4.33
N LYS A 96 9.85 17.07 -5.41
CA LYS A 96 10.17 16.66 -6.80
C LYS A 96 11.67 16.51 -7.04
N SER A 97 12.53 17.11 -6.21
CA SER A 97 13.98 16.92 -6.24
C SER A 97 14.42 15.46 -6.03
N TRP A 98 13.55 14.62 -5.47
CA TRP A 98 13.79 13.18 -5.31
C TRP A 98 13.53 12.37 -6.59
N ASN A 99 12.82 12.93 -7.58
CA ASN A 99 12.46 12.20 -8.80
C ASN A 99 13.67 11.58 -9.53
N PRO A 100 14.80 12.29 -9.73
CA PRO A 100 15.97 11.70 -10.42
C PRO A 100 16.62 10.54 -9.66
N VAL A 101 16.45 10.49 -8.33
CA VAL A 101 16.97 9.40 -7.49
C VAL A 101 16.01 8.21 -7.56
N ILE A 102 14.71 8.46 -7.40
CA ILE A 102 13.66 7.43 -7.42
C ILE A 102 13.59 6.75 -8.78
N SER A 103 13.75 7.49 -9.89
CA SER A 103 13.72 6.92 -11.24
C SER A 103 14.87 5.96 -11.54
N LYS A 104 15.92 5.94 -10.71
CA LYS A 104 17.10 5.08 -10.86
C LYS A 104 17.06 3.86 -9.92
N LEU A 105 16.05 3.77 -9.04
CA LEU A 105 15.85 2.69 -8.07
C LEU A 105 14.81 1.69 -8.55
#